data_AF-A0A3A6G9Y7-F1
#
_entry.id   AF-A0A3A6G9Y7-F1
#
_cell.length_a   1.000
_cell.length_b   1.000
_cell.length_c   1.000
_cell.angle_alpha   90.00
_cell.angle_beta   90.00
_cell.angle_gamma   90.00
#
_symmetry.space_group_name_H-M   'P 1'
#
loop_
_entity.id
_entity.type
_entity.pdbx_description
1 polymer ?
#
loop_
_entity_poly.entity_id
_entity_poly.type
_entity_poly.pdbx_seq_one_letter_code
_entity_poly.pdbx_strand_id
1 'polypeptide(L)'
;MNHNVYHIEKQTFHFGGYWLLTGTLFFLYLPTSQFEMQNAYHALSKGLIPDPATFLPVWFIFGIFGLCCYLCYELFLIAENGVISSRVTRYLTLPLRRQDYYKIKARIFFEKFGVLLLTLVAMFHISFLGYRLPLSLWKRSLPELILTCCFLFFAAILIFAGYLFHDLYCLKHHH
;
A
#
# COMPACT_ATOMS: atom_id res chain seq x y z
N MET A 1 -21.42 -22.41 13.88
CA MET A 1 -20.87 -22.96 12.62
C MET A 1 -20.40 -21.90 11.61
N ASN A 2 -21.06 -20.74 11.44
CA ASN A 2 -20.65 -19.69 10.46
C ASN A 2 -19.29 -19.02 10.68
N HIS A 3 -18.81 -18.89 11.92
CA HIS A 3 -17.53 -18.23 12.20
C HIS A 3 -16.34 -19.00 11.59
N ASN A 4 -16.47 -20.32 11.43
CA ASN A 4 -15.37 -21.17 10.97
C ASN A 4 -15.10 -21.01 9.47
N VAL A 5 -16.14 -20.99 8.62
CA VAL A 5 -15.98 -20.83 7.15
C VAL A 5 -15.38 -19.47 6.81
N TYR A 6 -15.82 -18.42 7.50
CA TYR A 6 -15.28 -17.07 7.34
C TYR A 6 -13.81 -16.97 7.79
N HIS A 7 -13.42 -17.63 8.88
CA HIS A 7 -12.02 -17.71 9.31
C HIS A 7 -11.15 -18.55 8.37
N ILE A 8 -11.70 -19.63 7.80
CA ILE A 8 -11.02 -20.50 6.82
C ILE A 8 -10.81 -19.76 5.50
N GLU A 9 -11.80 -19.04 4.98
CA GLU A 9 -11.61 -18.19 3.79
C GLU A 9 -10.71 -16.98 4.06
N LYS A 10 -10.74 -16.44 5.28
CA LYS A 10 -9.78 -15.42 5.72
C LYS A 10 -8.34 -15.94 5.71
N GLN A 11 -8.12 -17.22 6.04
CA GLN A 11 -6.83 -17.92 5.87
C GLN A 11 -6.52 -18.21 4.40
N THR A 12 -7.51 -18.24 3.51
CA THR A 12 -7.34 -18.50 2.07
C THR A 12 -6.91 -17.26 1.30
N PHE A 13 -6.92 -16.06 1.90
CA PHE A 13 -6.21 -14.91 1.33
C PHE A 13 -4.69 -15.17 1.40
N HIS A 14 -4.15 -15.79 0.36
CA HIS A 14 -2.72 -15.97 0.18
C HIS A 14 -2.06 -14.64 -0.18
N PHE A 15 -1.86 -13.78 0.82
CA PHE A 15 -1.09 -12.54 0.69
C PHE A 15 0.41 -12.77 0.47
N GLY A 16 0.86 -14.02 0.25
CA GLY A 16 2.25 -14.33 -0.04
C GLY A 16 2.77 -13.54 -1.25
N GLY A 17 1.97 -13.45 -2.31
CA GLY A 17 2.28 -12.63 -3.49
C GLY A 17 2.40 -11.14 -3.15
N TYR A 18 1.45 -10.61 -2.38
CA TYR A 18 1.48 -9.21 -1.92
C TYR A 18 2.74 -8.90 -1.12
N TRP A 19 3.11 -9.76 -0.17
CA TRP A 19 4.29 -9.56 0.66
C TRP A 19 5.59 -9.73 -0.13
N LEU A 20 5.65 -10.68 -1.07
CA LEU A 20 6.78 -10.86 -1.96
C LEU A 20 6.99 -9.61 -2.82
N LEU A 21 5.94 -9.12 -3.48
CA LEU A 21 5.98 -7.91 -4.30
C LEU A 21 6.34 -6.67 -3.47
N THR A 22 5.80 -6.56 -2.25
CA THR A 22 6.15 -5.49 -1.30
C THR A 22 7.64 -5.55 -0.96
N GLY A 23 8.16 -6.74 -0.64
CA GLY A 23 9.58 -6.95 -0.36
C GLY A 23 10.47 -6.60 -1.54
N THR A 24 10.11 -7.03 -2.75
CA THR A 24 10.84 -6.69 -3.99
C THR A 24 10.83 -5.17 -4.23
N LEU A 25 9.68 -4.52 -4.07
CA LEU A 25 9.56 -3.08 -4.27
C LEU A 25 10.49 -2.32 -3.31
N PHE A 26 10.50 -2.68 -2.03
CA PHE A 26 11.40 -2.09 -1.04
C PHE A 26 12.86 -2.43 -1.27
N PHE A 27 13.17 -3.63 -1.74
CA PHE A 27 14.54 -4.02 -2.10
C PHE A 27 15.09 -3.14 -3.24
N LEU A 28 14.30 -2.90 -4.28
CA LEU A 28 14.68 -2.02 -5.38
C LEU A 28 14.80 -0.55 -4.97
N TYR A 29 14.04 -0.16 -3.95
CA TYR A 29 14.02 1.20 -3.43
C TYR A 29 15.28 1.54 -2.62
N LEU A 30 15.79 0.57 -1.85
CA LEU A 30 16.94 0.76 -0.97
C LEU A 30 18.17 1.38 -1.69
N PRO A 31 18.64 0.86 -2.84
CA PRO A 31 19.76 1.47 -3.56
C PRO A 31 19.49 2.92 -3.98
N THR A 32 18.26 3.24 -4.38
CA THR A 32 17.89 4.59 -4.82
C THR A 32 17.90 5.55 -3.63
N SER A 33 17.31 5.15 -2.51
CA SER A 33 17.36 5.90 -1.25
C SER A 33 18.81 6.16 -0.81
N GLN A 34 19.67 5.13 -0.86
CA GLN A 34 21.08 5.25 -0.49
C GLN A 34 21.85 6.22 -1.40
N PHE A 35 21.59 6.19 -2.71
CA PHE A 35 22.20 7.10 -3.66
C PHE A 35 21.84 8.56 -3.39
N GLU A 36 20.55 8.85 -3.17
CA GLU A 36 20.07 10.20 -2.83
C GLU A 36 20.68 10.71 -1.51
N MET A 37 20.73 9.87 -0.48
CA MET A 37 21.32 10.23 0.82
C MET A 37 22.83 10.47 0.71
N GLN A 38 23.54 9.67 -0.09
CA GLN A 38 24.96 9.86 -0.33
C GLN A 38 25.24 11.15 -1.11
N ASN A 39 24.40 11.51 -2.07
CA ASN A 39 24.50 12.77 -2.80
C ASN A 39 24.28 13.97 -1.87
N ALA A 40 23.26 13.91 -1.02
CA ALA A 40 22.99 14.95 -0.03
C ALA A 40 24.16 15.11 0.96
N TYR A 41 24.73 13.99 1.43
CA TYR A 41 25.91 14.00 2.29
C TYR A 41 27.12 14.64 1.61
N HIS A 42 27.39 14.29 0.35
CA HIS A 42 28.51 14.84 -0.42
C HIS A 42 28.32 16.32 -0.78
N ALA A 43 27.09 16.79 -1.01
CA ALA A 43 26.82 18.22 -1.17
C ALA A 43 27.11 19.00 0.12
N LEU A 44 26.70 18.45 1.28
CA LEU A 44 26.99 19.03 2.59
C LEU A 44 28.49 19.09 2.87
N SER A 45 29.27 18.07 2.50
CA SER A 45 30.73 18.07 2.70
C SER A 45 31.45 19.13 1.87
N LYS A 46 30.84 19.57 0.76
CA LYS A 46 31.30 20.70 -0.07
C LYS A 46 30.81 22.06 0.40
N GLY A 47 30.06 22.13 1.50
CA GLY A 47 29.47 23.37 2.02
C GLY A 47 28.25 23.87 1.23
N LEU A 48 27.71 23.05 0.33
CA LEU A 48 26.48 23.37 -0.41
C LEU A 48 25.26 23.00 0.46
N ILE A 49 24.17 23.76 0.29
CA ILE A 49 22.88 23.41 0.88
C ILE A 49 22.24 22.39 -0.06
N PRO A 50 22.12 21.10 0.29
CA PRO A 50 21.44 20.14 -0.55
C PRO A 50 19.97 20.51 -0.70
N ASP A 51 19.44 20.23 -1.88
CA ASP A 51 18.00 20.18 -2.08
C ASP A 51 17.37 19.17 -1.12
N PRO A 52 16.09 19.37 -0.74
CA PRO A 52 15.37 18.34 -0.01
C PRO A 52 15.49 17.02 -0.80
N ALA A 53 15.89 15.97 -0.11
CA ALA A 53 16.10 14.68 -0.77
C ALA A 53 14.74 14.18 -1.23
N THR A 54 14.50 14.18 -2.55
CA THR A 54 13.29 13.62 -3.15
C THR A 54 13.24 12.14 -2.81
N PHE A 55 12.61 11.83 -1.67
CA PHE A 55 12.78 10.54 -1.03
C PHE A 55 12.17 9.43 -1.88
N LEU A 56 11.13 9.75 -2.65
CA LEU A 56 10.32 8.78 -3.37
C LEU A 56 10.45 8.96 -4.89
N PRO A 57 11.18 8.07 -5.57
CA PRO A 57 11.19 8.01 -7.02
C PRO A 57 9.78 7.76 -7.56
N VAL A 58 9.47 8.37 -8.70
CA VAL A 58 8.16 8.24 -9.36
C VAL A 58 7.80 6.77 -9.63
N TRP A 59 8.76 5.94 -10.03
CA TRP A 59 8.53 4.51 -10.28
C TRP A 59 8.10 3.76 -9.01
N PHE A 60 8.59 4.18 -7.84
CA PHE A 60 8.22 3.56 -6.57
C PHE A 60 6.79 3.93 -6.16
N ILE A 61 6.36 5.16 -6.44
CA ILE A 61 4.95 5.59 -6.28
C ILE A 61 4.03 4.72 -7.14
N PHE A 62 4.38 4.50 -8.41
CA PHE A 62 3.63 3.59 -9.28
C PHE A 62 3.63 2.15 -8.76
N GLY A 63 4.74 1.69 -8.18
CA GLY A 63 4.81 0.38 -7.52
C GLY A 63 3.85 0.26 -6.34
N ILE A 64 3.75 1.29 -5.49
CA ILE A 64 2.77 1.33 -4.39
C ILE A 64 1.34 1.29 -4.94
N PHE A 65 1.04 2.05 -5.98
CA PHE A 65 -0.28 2.02 -6.62
C PHE A 65 -0.60 0.64 -7.21
N GLY A 66 0.37 0.00 -7.85
CA GLY A 66 0.25 -1.38 -8.33
C GLY A 66 -0.06 -2.36 -7.18
N LEU A 67 0.62 -2.23 -6.04
CA LEU A 67 0.35 -3.03 -4.84
C LEU A 67 -1.03 -2.78 -4.26
N CYS A 68 -1.49 -1.53 -4.23
CA CYS A 68 -2.85 -1.18 -3.81
C CYS A 68 -3.90 -1.81 -4.73
N CYS A 69 -3.71 -1.72 -6.05
CA CYS A 69 -4.59 -2.35 -7.03
C CYS A 69 -4.57 -3.87 -6.88
N TYR A 70 -3.41 -4.48 -6.70
CA TYR A 70 -3.29 -5.93 -6.47
C TYR A 70 -3.99 -6.36 -5.19
N LEU A 71 -3.82 -5.61 -4.09
CA LEU A 71 -4.51 -5.86 -2.83
C LEU A 71 -6.04 -5.74 -3.00
N CYS A 72 -6.52 -4.71 -3.69
CA CYS A 72 -7.94 -4.57 -3.99
C CYS A 72 -8.46 -5.67 -4.93
N TYR A 73 -7.68 -6.08 -5.92
CA TYR A 73 -8.00 -7.21 -6.79
C TYR A 73 -8.19 -8.50 -5.96
N GLU A 74 -7.23 -8.82 -5.10
CA GLU A 74 -7.31 -9.99 -4.20
C GLU A 74 -8.46 -9.88 -3.18
N LEU A 75 -8.85 -8.67 -2.78
CA LEU A 75 -9.96 -8.47 -1.84
C LEU A 75 -11.34 -8.54 -2.50
N PHE A 76 -11.50 -8.01 -3.72
CA PHE A 76 -12.80 -7.82 -4.36
C PHE A 76 -13.10 -8.80 -5.49
N LEU A 77 -12.08 -9.32 -6.17
CA LEU A 77 -12.25 -10.14 -7.35
C LEU A 77 -11.82 -11.59 -7.10
N ILE A 78 -12.39 -12.50 -7.88
CA ILE A 78 -12.01 -13.90 -7.92
C ILE A 78 -12.12 -14.38 -9.36
N ALA A 79 -11.14 -15.13 -9.82
CA ALA A 79 -11.20 -15.78 -11.13
C ALA A 79 -11.99 -17.10 -10.98
N GLU A 80 -13.19 -17.16 -11.55
CA GLU A 80 -14.00 -18.38 -11.62
C GLU A 80 -14.01 -18.87 -13.07
N ASN A 81 -13.50 -20.08 -13.32
CA ASN A 81 -13.52 -20.71 -14.65
C ASN A 81 -12.96 -19.81 -15.78
N GLY A 82 -11.93 -19.02 -15.48
CA GLY A 82 -11.30 -18.10 -16.45
C GLY A 82 -12.00 -16.74 -16.60
N VAL A 83 -13.11 -16.50 -15.89
CA VAL A 83 -13.83 -15.22 -15.88
C VAL A 83 -13.61 -14.51 -14.55
N ILE A 84 -13.22 -13.23 -14.61
CA ILE A 84 -13.08 -12.39 -13.42
C ILE A 84 -14.47 -12.01 -12.93
N SER A 85 -14.85 -12.54 -11.77
CA SER A 85 -16.13 -12.25 -11.11
C SER A 85 -15.90 -11.49 -9.81
N SER A 86 -16.90 -10.70 -9.41
CA SER A 86 -16.93 -10.12 -8.07
C SER A 86 -17.05 -11.24 -7.04
N ARG A 87 -16.15 -11.24 -6.06
CA ARG A 87 -16.13 -12.25 -5.00
C ARG A 87 -17.38 -12.20 -4.13
N VAL A 88 -18.12 -11.08 -4.13
CA VAL A 88 -19.36 -10.94 -3.35
C VAL A 88 -20.44 -11.93 -3.80
N THR A 89 -20.39 -12.37 -5.07
CA THR A 89 -21.36 -13.30 -5.64
C THR A 89 -21.34 -14.67 -4.95
N ARG A 90 -20.16 -15.13 -4.51
CA ARG A 90 -20.01 -16.35 -3.68
C ARG A 90 -20.58 -16.21 -2.28
N TYR A 91 -20.56 -15.02 -1.71
CA TYR A 91 -21.06 -14.78 -0.35
C TYR A 91 -22.58 -14.56 -0.31
N LEU A 92 -23.25 -14.38 -1.46
CA LEU A 92 -24.71 -14.30 -1.51
C LEU A 92 -25.40 -15.59 -1.05
N THR A 93 -24.74 -16.74 -1.18
CA THR A 93 -25.27 -18.04 -0.74
C THR A 93 -25.01 -18.33 0.73
N LEU A 94 -24.21 -17.49 1.41
CA LEU A 94 -23.89 -17.62 2.83
C LEU A 94 -24.72 -16.63 3.67
N PRO A 95 -25.18 -17.02 4.87
CA PRO A 95 -25.90 -16.13 5.80
C PRO A 95 -24.93 -15.16 6.52
N LEU A 96 -24.23 -14.33 5.74
CA LEU A 96 -23.34 -13.27 6.20
C LEU A 96 -24.02 -11.91 5.98
N ARG A 97 -23.97 -11.04 7.00
CA ARG A 97 -24.45 -9.67 6.86
C ARG A 97 -23.49 -8.90 5.96
N ARG A 98 -24.01 -8.29 4.88
CA ARG A 98 -23.21 -7.52 3.89
C ARG A 98 -22.33 -6.44 4.53
N GLN A 99 -22.80 -5.83 5.63
CA GLN A 99 -22.05 -4.82 6.38
C GLN A 99 -20.77 -5.39 7.00
N ASP A 100 -20.83 -6.60 7.56
CA ASP A 100 -19.67 -7.23 8.19
C ASP A 100 -18.62 -7.59 7.14
N TYR A 101 -19.05 -8.08 5.97
CA TYR A 101 -18.19 -8.38 4.84
C TYR A 101 -17.33 -7.18 4.40
N TYR A 102 -17.95 -6.03 4.14
CA TYR A 102 -17.22 -4.83 3.72
C TYR A 102 -16.34 -4.24 4.84
N LYS A 103 -16.80 -4.32 6.09
CA LYS A 103 -16.02 -3.87 7.26
C LYS A 103 -14.72 -4.67 7.39
N ILE A 104 -14.77 -5.97 7.13
CA ILE A 104 -13.61 -6.85 7.15
C ILE A 104 -12.63 -6.50 6.02
N LYS A 105 -13.11 -6.30 4.79
CA LYS A 105 -12.26 -5.91 3.67
C LYS A 105 -11.54 -4.59 3.92
N ALA A 106 -12.28 -3.59 4.40
CA ALA A 106 -11.70 -2.30 4.77
C ALA A 106 -10.62 -2.49 5.84
N ARG A 107 -10.89 -3.27 6.89
CA ARG A 107 -9.91 -3.56 7.94
C ARG A 107 -8.62 -4.17 7.37
N ILE A 108 -8.74 -5.19 6.52
CA ILE A 108 -7.57 -5.84 5.91
C ILE A 108 -6.80 -4.85 5.03
N PHE A 109 -7.50 -4.06 4.21
CA PHE A 109 -6.89 -3.05 3.35
C PHE A 109 -6.08 -2.03 4.16
N PHE A 110 -6.70 -1.40 5.16
CA PHE A 110 -6.06 -0.41 6.00
C PHE A 110 -4.91 -0.99 6.84
N GLU A 111 -5.02 -2.24 7.29
CA GLU A 111 -3.93 -2.90 8.01
C GLU A 111 -2.70 -3.11 7.12
N LYS A 112 -2.88 -3.66 5.92
CA LYS A 112 -1.77 -3.94 4.99
C LYS A 112 -1.17 -2.66 4.41
N PHE A 113 -2.01 -1.71 4.02
CA PHE A 113 -1.56 -0.42 3.53
C PHE A 113 -0.91 0.42 4.64
N GLY A 114 -1.43 0.34 5.86
CA GLY A 114 -0.83 0.98 7.03
C GLY A 114 0.58 0.46 7.30
N VAL A 115 0.82 -0.86 7.21
CA VAL A 115 2.17 -1.43 7.34
C VAL A 115 3.09 -0.95 6.21
N LEU A 116 2.58 -0.84 4.98
CA LEU A 116 3.35 -0.32 3.83
C LEU A 116 3.81 1.12 4.10
N LEU A 117 2.90 2.01 4.51
CA LEU A 117 3.22 3.40 4.85
C LEU A 117 4.16 3.50 6.05
N LEU A 118 3.94 2.69 7.09
CA LEU A 118 4.81 2.67 8.28
C LEU A 118 6.23 2.25 7.90
N THR A 119 6.37 1.24 7.05
CA THR A 119 7.68 0.78 6.55
C THR A 119 8.38 1.89 5.77
N LEU A 120 7.66 2.61 4.90
CA LEU A 120 8.20 3.74 4.16
C LEU A 120 8.70 4.86 5.09
N VAL A 121 7.90 5.24 6.08
CA VAL A 121 8.28 6.24 7.09
C VAL A 121 9.48 5.75 7.91
N ALA A 122 9.52 4.48 8.31
CA ALA A 122 10.65 3.91 9.02
C ALA A 122 11.92 3.95 8.18
N MET A 123 11.85 3.58 6.90
CA MET A 123 12.99 3.64 5.99
C MET A 123 13.55 5.06 5.84
N PHE A 124 12.68 6.08 5.82
CA PHE A 124 13.11 7.48 5.82
C PHE A 124 13.98 7.79 7.04
N HIS A 125 13.46 7.52 8.23
CA HIS A 125 14.15 7.85 9.47
C HIS A 125 15.46 7.06 9.62
N ILE A 126 15.45 5.77 9.25
CA ILE A 126 16.65 4.91 9.29
C ILE A 126 17.71 5.44 8.31
N SER A 127 17.32 5.87 7.11
CA SER A 127 18.26 6.40 6.12
C SER A 127 18.89 7.71 6.62
N PHE A 128 18.10 8.61 7.20
CA PHE A 128 18.63 9.84 7.81
C PHE A 128 19.60 9.57 8.98
N LEU A 129 19.25 8.61 9.84
CA LEU A 129 20.08 8.23 10.98
C LEU A 129 21.39 7.56 10.53
N GLY A 130 21.32 6.69 9.53
CA GLY A 130 22.46 5.94 9.00
C GLY A 130 23.55 6.83 8.41
N TYR A 131 23.17 7.89 7.68
CA TYR A 131 24.10 8.84 7.08
C TYR A 131 24.47 10.02 7.99
N ARG A 132 23.96 10.04 9.24
CA ARG A 132 24.19 11.12 10.22
C ARG A 132 23.94 12.52 9.65
N LEU A 133 22.89 12.65 8.85
CA LEU A 133 22.55 13.92 8.19
C LEU A 133 22.10 14.97 9.23
N PRO A 134 22.34 16.26 8.97
CA PRO A 134 22.00 17.32 9.91
C PRO A 134 20.48 17.45 10.10
N LEU A 135 20.08 17.82 11.31
CA LEU A 135 18.66 17.99 11.67
C LEU A 135 17.94 19.03 10.79
N SER A 136 18.66 20.04 10.27
CA SER A 136 18.12 21.03 9.34
C SER A 136 17.63 20.40 8.04
N LEU A 137 18.37 19.44 7.49
CA LEU A 137 18.00 18.74 6.27
C LEU A 137 16.81 17.80 6.51
N TRP A 138 16.80 17.13 7.66
CA TRP A 138 15.66 16.29 8.07
C TRP A 138 14.37 17.13 8.19
N LYS A 139 14.43 18.28 8.87
CA LYS A 139 13.29 19.21 8.99
C LYS A 139 12.80 19.72 7.63
N ARG A 140 13.70 19.95 6.68
CA ARG A 140 13.36 20.38 5.32
C ARG A 140 12.69 19.28 4.49
N SER A 141 13.07 18.02 4.72
CA SER A 141 12.58 16.85 3.97
C SER A 141 11.30 16.24 4.57
N LEU A 142 11.00 16.54 5.84
CA LEU A 142 9.83 16.01 6.55
C LEU A 142 8.47 16.45 5.96
N PRO A 143 8.27 17.71 5.54
CA PRO A 143 7.06 18.11 4.84
C PRO A 143 6.79 17.32 3.56
N GLU A 144 7.84 16.99 2.80
CA GLU A 144 7.70 16.18 1.58
C GLU A 144 7.29 14.74 1.88
N LEU A 145 7.86 14.13 2.93
CA LEU A 145 7.43 12.82 3.39
C LEU A 145 5.95 12.83 3.81
N ILE A 146 5.53 13.82 4.60
CA ILE A 146 4.13 13.97 5.04
C ILE A 146 3.21 14.12 3.83
N LEU A 147 3.53 15.03 2.91
CA LEU A 147 2.73 15.28 1.72
C LEU A 147 2.61 14.00 0.88
N THR A 148 3.71 13.27 0.71
CA THR A 148 3.71 12.03 -0.06
C THR A 148 2.89 10.94 0.62
N CYS A 149 3.01 10.76 1.94
CA CYS A 149 2.17 9.84 2.69
C CYS A 149 0.68 10.20 2.58
N CYS A 150 0.33 11.48 2.69
CA CYS A 150 -1.05 11.96 2.50
C CYS A 150 -1.56 11.68 1.08
N PHE A 151 -0.75 11.96 0.07
CA PHE A 151 -1.07 11.70 -1.33
C PHE A 151 -1.31 10.21 -1.58
N LEU A 152 -0.38 9.35 -1.13
CA LEU A 152 -0.50 7.90 -1.24
C LEU A 152 -1.76 7.38 -0.52
N PHE A 153 -2.05 7.91 0.66
CA PHE A 153 -3.23 7.53 1.44
C PHE A 153 -4.52 7.91 0.73
N PHE A 154 -4.62 9.12 0.19
CA PHE A 154 -5.80 9.56 -0.56
C PHE A 154 -5.99 8.74 -1.83
N ALA A 155 -4.92 8.51 -2.59
CA ALA A 155 -4.96 7.67 -3.79
C ALA A 155 -5.38 6.22 -3.48
N ALA A 156 -4.85 5.64 -2.40
CA ALA A 156 -5.23 4.31 -1.94
C ALA A 156 -6.73 4.22 -1.58
N ILE A 157 -7.28 5.25 -0.92
CA ILE A 157 -8.72 5.33 -0.63
C ILE A 157 -9.53 5.39 -1.93
N LEU A 158 -9.11 6.20 -2.91
CA LEU A 158 -9.80 6.30 -4.19
C LEU A 158 -9.83 4.95 -4.94
N ILE A 159 -8.70 4.24 -4.95
CA ILE A 159 -8.62 2.89 -5.53
C ILE A 159 -9.59 1.96 -4.82
N PHE A 160 -9.54 1.91 -3.48
CA PHE A 160 -10.43 1.08 -2.69
C PHE A 160 -11.91 1.41 -2.94
N ALA A 161 -12.27 2.69 -2.98
CA ALA A 161 -13.62 3.15 -3.28
C ALA A 161 -14.06 2.72 -4.68
N GLY A 162 -13.19 2.82 -5.69
CA GLY A 162 -13.47 2.37 -7.06
C GLY A 162 -13.84 0.88 -7.11
N TYR A 163 -13.05 0.02 -6.46
CA TYR A 163 -13.36 -1.41 -6.37
C TYR A 163 -14.63 -1.69 -5.57
N LEU A 164 -14.88 -0.93 -4.50
CA LEU A 164 -16.11 -1.04 -3.72
C LEU A 164 -17.34 -0.68 -4.56
N PHE A 165 -17.29 0.40 -5.35
CA PHE A 165 -18.39 0.79 -6.24
C PHE A 165 -18.62 -0.24 -7.34
N HIS A 166 -17.57 -0.79 -7.94
CA HIS A 166 -17.68 -1.88 -8.91
C HIS A 166 -18.41 -3.10 -8.30
N ASP A 167 -18.02 -3.49 -7.09
CA ASP A 167 -18.63 -4.60 -6.35
C ASP A 167 -20.13 -4.37 -6.07
N LEU A 168 -20.48 -3.15 -5.65
CA LEU A 168 -21.87 -2.74 -5.41
C LEU A 168 -22.70 -2.68 -6.71
N TYR A 169 -22.08 -2.28 -7.82
CA TYR A 169 -22.74 -2.26 -9.12
C TYR A 169 -23.06 -3.67 -9.62
N CYS A 170 -22.13 -4.62 -9.49
CA CYS A 170 -22.36 -6.03 -9.81
C CYS A 170 -23.53 -6.61 -9.00
N LEU A 171 -23.64 -6.27 -7.72
CA LEU A 171 -24.77 -6.69 -6.87
C LEU A 171 -26.12 -6.16 -7.34
N LYS A 172 -26.17 -4.93 -7.86
CA LYS A 172 -27.41 -4.31 -8.33
C LYS A 172 -27.96 -4.95 -9.60
N HIS A 173 -27.09 -5.51 -10.45
CA HIS A 173 -27.47 -6.13 -11.72
C HIS A 173 -27.74 -7.64 -11.66
N HIS A 174 -27.41 -8.29 -10.54
CA HIS A 174 -27.69 -9.71 -10.31
C HIS A 174 -28.98 -9.96 -9.49
N HIS A 175 -29.76 -8.92 -9.21
CA HIS A 175 -31.12 -8.96 -8.67
C HIS A 175 -32.12 -8.46 -9.73
#